data_AF-A0A4D7QWR4-F1
#
_entry.id   AF-A0A4D7QWR4-F1
#
_cell.length_a   1.000
_cell.length_b   1.000
_cell.length_c   1.000
_cell.angle_alpha   90.00
_cell.angle_beta   90.00
_cell.angle_gamma   90.00
#
_symmetry.space_group_name_H-M   'P 1'
#
loop_
_entity.id
_entity.type
_entity.pdbx_description
1 polymer ?
#
loop_
_entity_poly.entity_id
_entity_poly.type
_entity_poly.pdbx_seq_one_letter_code
_entity_poly.pdbx_strand_id
1 'polypeptide(L)'
;MTTTSSFWLTASAAVLAALSATNAMAQQPPAYITADREPLRRAFGEALASRVFSDQFTVRRQAALAASAKRLPGFDCPQQPPAALVSVFPWPALPGRSAWIERYAMRCQPSTVRNFVAVEEGGEVRFTEMAPGLSNTDPLLQRDLMQGIGAATVRYRPPGCNDPLFVLNVRMTPEASPSPGRWREAWEVSVCGQKAEIRVGFQPSAGRGTTWTIERNP
;
A
#
# COMPACT_ATOMS: atom_id res chain seq x y z
N MET A 1 -92.18 -8.19 21.46
CA MET A 1 -91.30 -7.14 22.03
C MET A 1 -89.90 -7.42 21.48
N THR A 2 -89.58 -6.73 20.38
CA THR A 2 -88.57 -5.63 20.28
C THR A 2 -87.16 -6.19 20.04
N THR A 3 -86.69 -6.19 18.77
CA THR A 3 -85.64 -5.29 18.19
C THR A 3 -84.24 -5.62 18.75
N THR A 4 -83.12 -5.72 18.02
CA THR A 4 -82.59 -4.99 16.84
C THR A 4 -81.21 -5.61 16.50
N SER A 5 -80.81 -5.61 15.22
CA SER A 5 -79.55 -5.06 14.63
C SER A 5 -78.21 -5.11 15.42
N SER A 6 -76.99 -5.21 14.87
CA SER A 6 -76.42 -5.14 13.51
C SER A 6 -74.91 -5.50 13.56
N PHE A 7 -74.40 -5.89 12.40
CA PHE A 7 -73.02 -5.83 11.84
C PHE A 7 -71.91 -5.05 12.59
N TRP A 8 -70.71 -5.66 12.69
CA TRP A 8 -69.39 -5.01 12.53
C TRP A 8 -68.39 -6.06 11.95
N LEU A 9 -68.08 -5.99 10.64
CA LEU A 9 -66.86 -5.43 10.06
C LEU A 9 -65.55 -6.14 10.45
N THR A 10 -65.13 -7.02 9.54
CA THR A 10 -63.78 -7.58 9.39
C THR A 10 -62.75 -6.47 9.18
N ALA A 11 -61.76 -6.35 10.07
CA ALA A 11 -60.56 -5.54 9.85
C ALA A 11 -59.35 -6.47 9.64
N SER A 12 -59.05 -6.75 8.37
CA SER A 12 -57.79 -7.39 7.97
C SER A 12 -56.65 -6.37 8.10
N ALA A 13 -55.84 -6.48 9.14
CA ALA A 13 -54.59 -5.73 9.24
C ALA A 13 -53.49 -6.47 8.45
N ALA A 14 -53.43 -6.23 7.15
CA ALA A 14 -52.26 -6.58 6.34
C ALA A 14 -51.16 -5.56 6.63
N VAL A 15 -50.27 -5.87 7.59
CA VAL A 15 -49.04 -5.11 7.80
C VAL A 15 -48.12 -5.41 6.62
N LEU A 16 -48.11 -4.52 5.63
CA LEU A 16 -47.07 -4.48 4.61
C LEU A 16 -45.73 -4.20 5.29
N ALA A 17 -44.94 -5.26 5.46
CA ALA A 17 -43.51 -5.16 5.69
C ALA A 17 -42.88 -4.51 4.45
N ALA A 18 -42.83 -3.18 4.43
CA ALA A 18 -41.93 -2.44 3.57
C ALA A 18 -40.51 -2.74 4.06
N LEU A 19 -39.95 -3.85 3.56
CA LEU A 19 -38.52 -4.09 3.53
C LEU A 19 -37.92 -2.93 2.74
N SER A 20 -37.51 -1.88 3.46
CA SER A 20 -36.60 -0.88 2.97
C SER A 20 -35.30 -1.59 2.63
N ALA A 21 -35.25 -2.17 1.42
CA ALA A 21 -34.01 -2.42 0.73
C ALA A 21 -33.38 -1.04 0.50
N THR A 22 -32.68 -0.56 1.52
CA THR A 22 -31.62 0.41 1.33
C THR A 22 -30.62 -0.29 0.43
N ASN A 23 -30.83 -0.14 -0.88
CA ASN A 23 -29.81 -0.36 -1.87
C ASN A 23 -28.67 0.55 -1.43
N ALA A 24 -27.72 -0.01 -0.68
CA ALA A 24 -26.38 0.52 -0.58
C ALA A 24 -25.88 0.50 -2.02
N MET A 25 -26.17 1.57 -2.77
CA MET A 25 -25.50 1.83 -4.03
C MET A 25 -24.03 1.78 -3.65
N ALA A 26 -23.35 0.72 -4.11
CA ALA A 26 -21.92 0.58 -3.88
C ALA A 26 -21.30 1.86 -4.40
N GLN A 27 -20.87 2.75 -3.48
CA GLN A 27 -20.27 4.01 -3.85
C GLN A 27 -19.10 3.66 -4.76
N GLN A 28 -19.17 4.13 -6.00
CA GLN A 28 -18.07 3.97 -6.93
C GLN A 28 -16.82 4.55 -6.27
N PRO A 29 -15.68 3.83 -6.27
CA PRO A 29 -14.46 4.35 -5.70
C PRO A 29 -14.10 5.72 -6.32
N PRO A 30 -13.50 6.64 -5.55
CA PRO A 30 -12.97 7.87 -6.09
C PRO A 30 -12.08 7.62 -7.32
N ALA A 31 -12.11 8.50 -8.31
CA ALA A 31 -11.43 8.31 -9.60
C ALA A 31 -9.91 8.09 -9.50
N TYR A 32 -9.27 8.50 -8.40
CA TYR A 32 -7.85 8.27 -8.17
C TYR A 32 -7.55 6.84 -7.69
N ILE A 33 -8.55 6.04 -7.32
CA ILE A 33 -8.41 4.66 -6.89
C ILE A 33 -8.74 3.73 -8.05
N THR A 34 -7.71 3.10 -8.62
CA THR A 34 -7.83 2.10 -9.68
C THR A 34 -7.43 0.70 -9.20
N ALA A 35 -7.06 0.56 -7.94
CA ALA A 35 -6.65 -0.70 -7.33
C ALA A 35 -7.81 -1.70 -7.26
N ASP A 36 -7.46 -2.99 -7.29
CA ASP A 36 -8.42 -4.07 -7.02
C ASP A 36 -8.73 -4.12 -5.52
N ARG A 37 -10.03 -4.08 -5.20
CA ARG A 37 -10.58 -4.11 -3.84
C ARG A 37 -10.62 -5.50 -3.23
N GLU A 38 -10.68 -6.50 -4.08
CA GLU A 38 -11.02 -7.86 -3.70
C GLU A 38 -10.01 -8.52 -2.73
N PRO A 39 -8.69 -8.37 -2.88
CA PRO A 39 -7.72 -8.95 -1.95
C PRO A 39 -7.92 -8.45 -0.51
N LEU A 40 -8.20 -7.16 -0.35
CA LEU A 40 -8.41 -6.55 0.96
C LEU A 40 -9.75 -6.98 1.57
N ARG A 41 -10.81 -7.00 0.75
CA ARG A 41 -12.14 -7.46 1.17
C ARG A 41 -12.11 -8.90 1.69
N ARG A 42 -11.39 -9.81 1.02
CA ARG A 42 -11.24 -11.20 1.48
C ARG A 42 -10.49 -11.31 2.80
N ALA A 43 -9.47 -10.48 3.02
CA ALA A 43 -8.64 -10.54 4.22
C ALA A 43 -9.31 -9.91 5.45
N PHE A 44 -10.02 -8.80 5.27
CA PHE A 44 -10.49 -7.97 6.40
C PHE A 44 -12.00 -7.67 6.37
N GLY A 45 -12.73 -8.17 5.39
CA GLY A 45 -14.17 -7.97 5.25
C GLY A 45 -14.56 -6.68 4.54
N GLU A 46 -15.86 -6.57 4.25
CA GLU A 46 -16.45 -5.46 3.48
C GLU A 46 -16.32 -4.11 4.18
N ALA A 47 -16.44 -4.06 5.50
CA ALA A 47 -16.39 -2.81 6.26
C ALA A 47 -15.05 -2.09 6.10
N LEU A 48 -13.91 -2.78 6.31
CA LEU A 48 -12.60 -2.17 6.11
C LEU A 48 -12.35 -1.86 4.64
N ALA A 49 -12.70 -2.78 3.74
CA ALA A 49 -12.50 -2.55 2.31
C ALA A 49 -13.28 -1.34 1.80
N SER A 50 -14.50 -1.08 2.28
CA SER A 50 -15.26 0.12 1.88
C SER A 50 -14.58 1.40 2.37
N ARG A 51 -14.07 1.41 3.61
CA ARG A 51 -13.33 2.57 4.14
C ARG A 51 -12.06 2.85 3.34
N VAL A 52 -11.25 1.82 3.08
CA VAL A 52 -10.00 1.97 2.32
C VAL A 52 -10.25 2.44 0.89
N PHE A 53 -11.30 1.95 0.23
CA PHE A 53 -11.62 2.32 -1.16
C PHE A 53 -12.58 3.52 -1.27
N SER A 54 -12.70 4.31 -0.20
CA SER A 54 -13.44 5.57 -0.15
C SER A 54 -12.50 6.78 0.02
N ASP A 55 -13.09 7.98 0.12
CA ASP A 55 -12.35 9.21 0.44
C ASP A 55 -11.94 9.36 1.91
N GLN A 56 -12.34 8.44 2.79
CA GLN A 56 -12.09 8.55 4.23
C GLN A 56 -10.63 8.81 4.59
N PHE A 57 -9.68 8.24 3.84
CA PHE A 57 -8.25 8.39 4.10
C PHE A 57 -7.53 9.35 3.14
N THR A 58 -8.24 10.03 2.24
CA THR A 58 -7.67 10.87 1.17
C THR A 58 -6.73 11.96 1.72
N VAL A 59 -7.12 12.67 2.77
CA VAL A 59 -6.29 13.73 3.37
C VAL A 59 -4.96 13.18 3.91
N ARG A 60 -5.00 12.04 4.61
CA ARG A 60 -3.79 11.39 5.16
C ARG A 60 -2.90 10.82 4.06
N ARG A 61 -3.49 10.26 3.00
CA ARG A 61 -2.77 9.78 1.80
C ARG A 61 -2.02 10.91 1.10
N GLN A 62 -2.71 12.03 0.83
CA GLN A 62 -2.11 13.20 0.19
C GLN A 62 -0.96 13.77 1.01
N ALA A 63 -1.13 13.86 2.35
CA ALA A 63 -0.06 14.30 3.24
C ALA A 63 1.16 13.36 3.20
N ALA A 64 0.92 12.03 3.22
CA ALA A 64 1.99 11.04 3.12
C ALA A 64 2.74 11.13 1.78
N LEU A 65 2.01 11.24 0.66
CA LEU A 65 2.59 11.39 -0.67
C LEU A 65 3.41 12.67 -0.83
N ALA A 66 2.89 13.81 -0.34
CA ALA A 66 3.62 15.08 -0.38
C ALA A 66 4.89 15.05 0.48
N ALA A 67 4.82 14.50 1.69
CA ALA A 67 5.98 14.33 2.57
C ALA A 67 7.03 13.40 1.96
N SER A 68 6.56 12.32 1.32
CA SER A 68 7.38 11.34 0.61
C SER A 68 8.09 12.00 -0.58
N ALA A 69 7.38 12.76 -1.41
CA ALA A 69 7.94 13.47 -2.55
C ALA A 69 9.05 14.47 -2.15
N LYS A 70 8.82 15.27 -1.11
CA LYS A 70 9.76 16.31 -0.64
C LYS A 70 11.11 15.75 -0.18
N ARG A 71 11.17 14.48 0.25
CA ARG A 71 12.38 13.88 0.84
C ARG A 71 13.37 13.32 -0.19
N LEU A 72 12.97 13.08 -1.44
CA LEU A 72 13.85 12.43 -2.40
C LEU A 72 14.69 13.45 -3.18
N PRO A 73 16.03 13.33 -3.17
CA PRO A 73 16.89 14.16 -4.02
C PRO A 73 16.59 13.95 -5.51
N GLY A 74 16.49 15.04 -6.27
CA GLY A 74 16.28 15.00 -7.72
C GLY A 74 14.88 14.56 -8.16
N PHE A 75 13.90 14.61 -7.25
CA PHE A 75 12.50 14.29 -7.52
C PHE A 75 11.66 15.56 -7.49
N ASP A 76 11.20 16.01 -8.66
CA ASP A 76 10.39 17.21 -8.81
C ASP A 76 8.90 16.85 -8.87
N CYS A 77 8.17 17.26 -7.83
CA CYS A 77 6.72 17.09 -7.71
C CYS A 77 6.06 18.38 -7.27
N PRO A 78 4.84 18.67 -7.76
CA PRO A 78 4.03 19.72 -7.16
C PRO A 78 3.64 19.37 -5.72
N GLN A 79 3.29 20.38 -4.93
CA GLN A 79 2.90 20.22 -3.52
C GLN A 79 1.77 19.20 -3.31
N GLN A 80 0.85 19.12 -4.27
CA GLN A 80 -0.17 18.08 -4.36
C GLN A 80 0.14 17.19 -5.56
N PRO A 81 0.91 16.12 -5.37
CA PRO A 81 1.34 15.31 -6.49
C PRO A 81 0.16 14.56 -7.12
N PRO A 82 0.00 14.60 -8.44
CA PRO A 82 -0.98 13.76 -9.13
C PRO A 82 -0.60 12.29 -8.94
N ALA A 83 -1.46 11.55 -8.22
CA ALA A 83 -1.23 10.17 -7.83
C ALA A 83 -2.48 9.32 -8.04
N ALA A 84 -2.30 8.07 -8.47
CA ALA A 84 -3.35 7.07 -8.52
C ALA A 84 -3.00 5.91 -7.60
N LEU A 85 -3.93 5.47 -6.74
CA LEU A 85 -3.81 4.26 -5.95
C LEU A 85 -4.03 3.06 -6.88
N VAL A 86 -2.95 2.37 -7.25
CA VAL A 86 -2.95 1.32 -8.27
C VAL A 86 -2.91 -0.09 -7.69
N SER A 87 -2.52 -0.25 -6.42
CA SER A 87 -2.57 -1.55 -5.77
C SER A 87 -2.77 -1.45 -4.27
N VAL A 88 -3.50 -2.40 -3.70
CA VAL A 88 -3.71 -2.56 -2.26
C VAL A 88 -3.59 -4.04 -1.91
N PHE A 89 -2.72 -4.38 -0.95
CA PHE A 89 -2.50 -5.77 -0.53
C PHE A 89 -2.63 -5.90 1.00
N PRO A 90 -3.32 -6.93 1.51
CA PRO A 90 -3.34 -7.17 2.95
C PRO A 90 -1.94 -7.46 3.49
N TRP A 91 -1.65 -6.99 4.70
CA TRP A 91 -0.37 -7.22 5.37
C TRP A 91 -0.61 -7.67 6.83
N PRO A 92 0.13 -8.67 7.34
CA PRO A 92 -0.03 -9.11 8.72
C PRO A 92 0.18 -7.97 9.73
N ALA A 93 -0.73 -7.87 10.69
CA ALA A 93 -0.70 -6.88 11.76
C ALA A 93 -0.78 -7.56 13.14
N LEU A 94 -0.48 -6.80 14.19
CA LEU A 94 -0.73 -7.22 15.56
C LEU A 94 -2.24 -7.33 15.84
N PRO A 95 -2.68 -8.16 16.80
CA PRO A 95 -4.08 -8.22 17.21
C PRO A 95 -4.65 -6.83 17.54
N GLY A 96 -5.88 -6.57 17.10
CA GLY A 96 -6.55 -5.27 17.30
C GLY A 96 -6.18 -4.20 16.27
N ARG A 97 -5.36 -4.53 15.25
CA ARG A 97 -4.97 -3.62 14.18
C ARG A 97 -5.23 -4.25 12.81
N SER A 98 -5.45 -3.40 11.81
CA SER A 98 -5.45 -3.80 10.41
C SER A 98 -4.26 -3.19 9.70
N ALA A 99 -3.57 -3.93 8.83
CA ALA A 99 -2.49 -3.38 8.02
C ALA A 99 -2.60 -3.82 6.56
N TRP A 100 -2.17 -2.94 5.67
CA TRP A 100 -2.12 -3.21 4.24
C TRP A 100 -1.01 -2.38 3.58
N ILE A 101 -0.62 -2.78 2.38
CA ILE A 101 0.34 -2.07 1.56
C ILE A 101 -0.43 -1.35 0.46
N GLU A 102 -0.16 -0.06 0.29
CA GLU A 102 -0.69 0.76 -0.81
C GLU A 102 0.42 1.12 -1.78
N ARG A 103 0.14 1.05 -3.08
CA ARG A 103 1.03 1.50 -4.16
C ARG A 103 0.40 2.62 -4.95
N TYR A 104 1.14 3.71 -5.11
CA TYR A 104 0.71 4.90 -5.82
C TYR A 104 1.56 5.14 -7.06
N ALA A 105 0.95 5.17 -8.24
CA ALA A 105 1.60 5.68 -9.44
C ALA A 105 1.57 7.21 -9.41
N MET A 106 2.74 7.85 -9.32
CA MET A 106 2.88 9.29 -9.24
C MET A 106 3.43 9.87 -10.55
N ARG A 107 2.74 10.89 -11.08
CA ARG A 107 3.15 11.61 -12.30
C ARG A 107 4.03 12.81 -11.94
N CYS A 108 5.19 12.53 -11.37
CA CYS A 108 6.24 13.50 -11.11
C CYS A 108 7.38 13.37 -12.15
N GLN A 109 8.45 14.17 -12.00
CA GLN A 109 9.67 14.03 -12.79
C GLN A 109 10.86 13.58 -11.91
N PRO A 110 11.39 12.37 -12.12
CA PRO A 110 10.84 11.29 -12.96
C PRO A 110 9.51 10.74 -12.42
N SER A 111 8.74 10.03 -13.26
CA SER A 111 7.56 9.31 -12.77
C SER A 111 7.98 8.12 -11.92
N THR A 112 7.23 7.81 -10.87
CA THR A 112 7.61 6.75 -9.91
C THR A 112 6.40 6.07 -9.29
N VAL A 113 6.67 4.96 -8.61
CA VAL A 113 5.70 4.31 -7.71
C VAL A 113 6.11 4.60 -6.27
N ARG A 114 5.16 5.02 -5.43
CA ARG A 114 5.39 5.13 -3.98
C ARG A 114 4.59 4.08 -3.22
N ASN A 115 5.28 3.45 -2.29
CA ASN A 115 4.78 2.32 -1.54
C ASN A 115 4.66 2.72 -0.07
N PHE A 116 3.56 2.38 0.56
CA PHE A 116 3.33 2.65 1.98
C PHE A 116 2.74 1.41 2.65
N VAL A 117 3.18 1.16 3.88
CA VAL A 117 2.40 0.36 4.83
C VAL A 117 1.42 1.29 5.51
N ALA A 118 0.14 1.02 5.36
CA ALA A 118 -0.93 1.63 6.13
C ALA A 118 -1.25 0.73 7.32
N VAL A 119 -1.36 1.32 8.51
CA VAL A 119 -1.80 0.64 9.73
C VAL A 119 -2.98 1.41 10.29
N GLU A 120 -4.10 0.74 10.48
CA GLU A 120 -5.30 1.29 11.10
C GLU A 120 -5.50 0.73 12.51
N GLU A 121 -5.73 1.65 13.45
CA GLU A 121 -5.94 1.38 14.87
C GLU A 121 -6.88 2.46 15.41
N GLY A 122 -8.02 2.05 15.98
CA GLY A 122 -8.98 2.98 16.58
C GLY A 122 -9.60 3.98 15.59
N GLY A 123 -9.74 3.62 14.31
CA GLY A 123 -10.30 4.50 13.29
C GLY A 123 -9.29 5.44 12.61
N GLU A 124 -8.09 5.58 13.15
CA GLU A 124 -7.01 6.38 12.56
C GLU A 124 -6.08 5.50 11.72
N VAL A 125 -5.65 6.02 10.56
CA VAL A 125 -4.67 5.35 9.70
C VAL A 125 -3.32 6.08 9.74
N ARG A 126 -2.25 5.32 9.90
CA ARG A 126 -0.87 5.82 9.81
C ARG A 126 -0.15 5.19 8.64
N PHE A 127 0.47 6.02 7.81
CA PHE A 127 1.26 5.59 6.65
C PHE A 127 2.75 5.60 7.00
N THR A 128 3.43 4.49 6.75
CA THR A 128 4.88 4.38 6.83
C THR A 128 5.42 4.10 5.44
N GLU A 129 6.33 4.95 4.97
CA GLU A 129 6.93 4.83 3.64
C GLU A 129 7.79 3.56 3.53
N MET A 130 7.65 2.87 2.40
CA MET A 130 8.50 1.78 1.94
C MET A 130 9.39 2.27 0.79
N ALA A 131 10.35 1.44 0.36
CA ALA A 131 11.19 1.77 -0.79
C ALA A 131 10.34 2.11 -2.04
N PRO A 132 10.67 3.18 -2.79
CA PRO A 132 9.97 3.55 -4.01
C PRO A 132 10.20 2.54 -5.14
N GLY A 133 9.36 2.60 -6.17
CA GLY A 133 9.44 1.75 -7.35
C GLY A 133 8.69 0.43 -7.21
N LEU A 134 9.16 -0.58 -7.92
CA LEU A 134 8.60 -1.92 -7.96
C LEU A 134 9.52 -2.88 -7.22
N SER A 135 9.08 -3.32 -6.05
CA SER A 135 9.76 -4.31 -5.23
C SER A 135 8.77 -5.41 -4.82
N ASN A 136 9.26 -6.65 -4.76
CA ASN A 136 8.56 -7.80 -4.20
C ASN A 136 8.90 -8.00 -2.72
N THR A 137 9.83 -7.21 -2.17
CA THR A 137 10.15 -7.26 -0.75
C THR A 137 9.04 -6.66 0.11
N ASP A 138 8.67 -7.41 1.14
CA ASP A 138 7.74 -6.94 2.15
C ASP A 138 8.40 -5.95 3.13
N PRO A 139 7.64 -5.23 3.97
CA PRO A 139 8.18 -4.22 4.87
C PRO A 139 9.25 -4.71 5.84
N LEU A 140 9.15 -5.94 6.34
CA LEU A 140 10.14 -6.51 7.26
C LEU A 140 11.42 -6.86 6.51
N LEU A 141 11.28 -7.49 5.33
CA LEU A 141 12.41 -7.82 4.48
C LEU A 141 13.15 -6.56 4.01
N GLN A 142 12.44 -5.46 3.69
CA GLN A 142 13.05 -4.17 3.37
C GLN A 142 13.87 -3.62 4.53
N ARG A 143 13.28 -3.60 5.74
CA ARG A 143 13.98 -3.13 6.95
C ARG A 143 15.30 -3.89 7.15
N ASP A 144 15.26 -5.21 7.03
CA ASP A 144 16.43 -6.06 7.25
C ASP A 144 17.47 -5.88 6.13
N LEU A 145 17.03 -5.75 4.89
CA LEU A 145 17.88 -5.49 3.72
C LEU A 145 18.59 -4.13 3.77
N MET A 146 17.95 -3.09 4.33
CA MET A 146 18.52 -1.74 4.34
C MET A 146 19.88 -1.67 5.05
N GLN A 147 20.15 -2.54 6.03
CA GLN A 147 21.47 -2.63 6.66
C GLN A 147 22.53 -3.12 5.67
N GLY A 148 22.20 -4.14 4.87
CA GLY A 148 23.07 -4.68 3.83
C GLY A 148 23.32 -3.68 2.71
N ILE A 149 22.29 -2.98 2.26
CA ILE A 149 22.42 -1.90 1.27
C ILE A 149 23.32 -0.79 1.84
N GLY A 150 23.10 -0.38 3.09
CA GLY A 150 23.95 0.59 3.78
C GLY A 150 25.43 0.21 3.75
N ALA A 151 25.75 -1.03 4.14
CA ALA A 151 27.12 -1.55 4.10
C ALA A 151 27.70 -1.58 2.67
N ALA A 152 26.92 -2.02 1.69
CA ALA A 152 27.34 -2.05 0.29
C ALA A 152 27.61 -0.65 -0.30
N THR A 153 26.99 0.38 0.27
CA THR A 153 27.15 1.76 -0.22
C THR A 153 28.34 2.51 0.36
N VAL A 154 29.02 1.97 1.38
CA VAL A 154 30.16 2.63 2.04
C VAL A 154 31.25 3.02 1.04
N ARG A 155 31.50 2.20 0.02
CA ARG A 155 32.50 2.49 -1.03
C ARG A 155 32.18 3.70 -1.91
N TYR A 156 30.93 4.15 -1.93
CA TYR A 156 30.48 5.33 -2.68
C TYR A 156 30.42 6.58 -1.81
N ARG A 157 30.80 6.49 -0.53
CA ARG A 157 30.79 7.63 0.38
C ARG A 157 32.14 8.35 0.33
N PRO A 158 32.18 9.64 -0.06
CA PRO A 158 33.40 10.44 0.05
C PRO A 158 33.82 10.60 1.53
N PRO A 159 35.13 10.73 1.82
CA PRO A 159 35.60 11.03 3.17
C PRO A 159 34.90 12.26 3.77
N GLY A 160 34.47 12.16 5.02
CA GLY A 160 33.82 13.27 5.75
C GLY A 160 32.33 13.47 5.45
N CYS A 161 31.73 12.74 4.51
CA CYS A 161 30.30 12.83 4.27
C CYS A 161 29.48 12.03 5.27
N ASN A 162 28.48 12.67 5.88
CA ASN A 162 27.53 12.06 6.83
C ASN A 162 26.08 12.09 6.34
N ASP A 163 25.85 12.40 5.06
CA ASP A 163 24.51 12.45 4.50
C ASP A 163 23.82 11.07 4.60
N PRO A 164 22.51 11.06 4.85
CA PRO A 164 21.75 9.83 4.90
C PRO A 164 21.73 9.15 3.53
N LEU A 165 21.60 7.82 3.56
CA LEU A 165 21.33 7.01 2.39
C LEU A 165 19.86 7.20 1.98
N PHE A 166 19.62 7.50 0.70
CA PHE A 166 18.29 7.52 0.11
C PHE A 166 18.13 6.39 -0.90
N VAL A 167 17.01 5.67 -0.85
CA VAL A 167 16.60 4.78 -1.95
C VAL A 167 15.77 5.62 -2.92
N LEU A 168 16.25 5.78 -4.15
CA LEU A 168 15.62 6.59 -5.18
C LEU A 168 14.56 5.80 -5.94
N ASN A 169 14.86 4.54 -6.26
CA ASN A 169 13.99 3.65 -7.00
C ASN A 169 14.39 2.19 -6.80
N VAL A 170 13.42 1.28 -6.83
CA VAL A 170 13.65 -0.16 -6.89
C VAL A 170 13.00 -0.70 -8.15
N ARG A 171 13.68 -1.59 -8.85
CA ARG A 171 13.11 -2.28 -10.00
C ARG A 171 13.46 -3.76 -9.96
N MET A 172 12.53 -4.58 -10.42
CA MET A 172 12.79 -5.97 -10.72
C MET A 172 13.82 -6.08 -11.84
N THR A 173 14.80 -6.96 -11.69
CA THR A 173 15.73 -7.27 -12.77
C THR A 173 15.44 -8.67 -13.31
N PRO A 174 15.61 -8.89 -14.64
CA PRO A 174 15.44 -10.22 -15.21
C PRO A 174 16.41 -11.23 -14.58
N GLU A 175 15.92 -12.43 -14.25
CA GLU A 175 16.79 -13.55 -13.91
C GLU A 175 17.34 -14.19 -15.20
N ALA A 176 18.64 -14.49 -15.22
CA ALA A 176 19.24 -15.24 -16.33
C ALA A 176 18.71 -16.69 -16.41
N SER A 177 18.27 -17.24 -15.28
CA SER A 177 17.61 -18.55 -15.20
C SER A 177 16.53 -18.48 -14.11
N PRO A 178 15.25 -18.36 -14.50
CA PRO A 178 14.16 -18.19 -13.55
C PRO A 178 14.03 -19.45 -12.67
N SER A 179 14.08 -19.26 -11.36
CA SER A 179 13.87 -20.34 -10.38
C SER A 179 12.66 -20.04 -9.51
N PRO A 180 11.82 -21.03 -9.17
CA PRO A 180 10.64 -20.79 -8.34
C PRO A 180 10.98 -20.10 -7.01
N GLY A 181 10.33 -18.97 -6.75
CA GLY A 181 10.51 -18.19 -5.53
C GLY A 181 11.81 -17.38 -5.44
N ARG A 182 12.66 -17.40 -6.47
CA ARG A 182 13.83 -16.52 -6.57
C ARG A 182 13.49 -15.29 -7.38
N TRP A 183 14.06 -14.16 -6.99
CA TRP A 183 13.97 -12.94 -7.77
C TRP A 183 15.17 -12.04 -7.51
N ARG A 184 15.34 -11.04 -8.37
CA ARG A 184 16.35 -10.00 -8.21
C ARG A 184 15.75 -8.62 -8.30
N GLU A 185 16.36 -7.70 -7.58
CA GLU A 185 16.02 -6.28 -7.60
C GLU A 185 17.29 -5.46 -7.78
N ALA A 186 17.17 -4.37 -8.54
CA ALA A 186 18.16 -3.30 -8.59
C ALA A 186 17.64 -2.10 -7.79
N TRP A 187 18.40 -1.74 -6.76
CA TRP A 187 18.14 -0.65 -5.85
C TRP A 187 18.99 0.54 -6.26
N GLU A 188 18.37 1.54 -6.89
CA GLU A 188 19.01 2.84 -7.14
C GLU A 188 19.02 3.63 -5.84
N VAL A 189 20.20 4.03 -5.41
CA VAL A 189 20.40 4.74 -4.15
C VAL A 189 21.21 6.02 -4.39
N SER A 190 21.03 6.99 -3.50
CA SER A 190 21.85 8.19 -3.41
C SER A 190 22.51 8.25 -2.05
N VAL A 191 23.84 8.34 -2.03
CA VAL A 191 24.65 8.58 -0.84
C VAL A 191 25.56 9.77 -1.13
N CYS A 192 25.46 10.84 -0.34
CA CYS A 192 26.28 12.05 -0.52
C CYS A 192 26.15 12.67 -1.93
N GLY A 193 24.94 12.64 -2.50
CA GLY A 193 24.66 13.09 -3.87
C GLY A 193 25.18 12.15 -4.98
N GLN A 194 25.93 11.10 -4.64
CA GLN A 194 26.38 10.10 -5.60
C GLN A 194 25.33 9.01 -5.76
N LYS A 195 24.91 8.78 -7.01
CA LYS A 195 24.02 7.69 -7.36
C LYS A 195 24.80 6.38 -7.50
N ALA A 196 24.25 5.32 -6.95
CA ALA A 196 24.74 3.96 -7.12
C ALA A 196 23.59 2.98 -7.36
N GLU A 197 23.89 1.87 -8.01
CA GLU A 197 22.97 0.75 -8.16
C GLU A 197 23.49 -0.45 -7.37
N ILE A 198 22.66 -0.93 -6.46
CA ILE A 198 22.92 -2.13 -5.66
C ILE A 198 22.00 -3.24 -6.16
N ARG A 199 22.56 -4.35 -6.64
CA ARG A 199 21.79 -5.53 -7.05
C ARG A 199 21.64 -6.47 -5.88
N VAL A 200 20.41 -6.95 -5.68
CA VAL A 200 20.06 -7.83 -4.58
C VAL A 200 19.36 -9.05 -5.14
N GLY A 201 19.90 -10.23 -4.83
CA GLY A 201 19.26 -11.51 -5.11
C GLY A 201 18.49 -12.00 -3.90
N PHE A 202 17.31 -12.57 -4.13
CA PHE A 202 16.44 -13.13 -3.10
C PHE A 202 16.14 -14.58 -3.42
N GLN A 203 16.04 -15.40 -2.37
CA GLN A 203 15.66 -16.79 -2.51
C GLN A 203 14.95 -17.31 -1.25
N PRO A 204 14.12 -18.37 -1.38
CA PRO A 204 13.51 -19.00 -0.22
C PRO A 204 14.57 -19.57 0.73
N SER A 205 14.33 -19.43 2.03
CA SER A 205 15.14 -20.05 3.08
C SER A 205 14.53 -21.39 3.52
N ALA A 206 15.35 -22.27 4.11
CA ALA A 206 14.88 -23.57 4.62
C ALA A 206 13.76 -23.45 5.68
N GLY A 207 13.62 -22.29 6.34
CA GLY A 207 12.67 -22.02 7.42
C GLY A 207 11.39 -21.29 7.02
N ARG A 208 10.97 -21.35 5.75
CA ARG A 208 9.81 -20.61 5.19
C ARG A 208 9.97 -19.08 5.11
N GLY A 209 11.21 -18.58 5.20
CA GLY A 209 11.51 -17.15 5.02
C GLY A 209 12.17 -16.85 3.67
N THR A 210 12.70 -15.65 3.54
CA THR A 210 13.49 -15.22 2.39
C THR A 210 14.89 -14.85 2.88
N THR A 211 15.93 -15.37 2.23
CA THR A 211 17.30 -14.85 2.38
C THR A 211 17.63 -13.94 1.21
N TRP A 212 18.54 -12.99 1.44
CA TRP A 212 18.99 -12.05 0.44
C TRP A 212 20.52 -11.97 0.40
N THR A 213 21.05 -11.60 -0.76
CA THR A 213 22.49 -11.38 -0.97
C THR A 213 22.71 -10.15 -1.84
N ILE A 214 23.69 -9.31 -1.46
CA ILE A 214 24.16 -8.24 -2.34
C ILE A 214 25.01 -8.89 -3.43
N GLU A 215 24.58 -8.73 -4.68
CA GLU A 215 25.32 -9.23 -5.84
C GLU A 215 26.48 -8.28 -6.14
N ARG A 216 27.65 -8.83 -6.45
CA ARG A 216 28.76 -8.00 -6.94
C ARG A 216 28.39 -7.53 -8.33
N ASN A 217 28.40 -6.20 -8.54
CA ASN A 217 28.38 -5.68 -9.89
C ASN A 217 29.62 -6.23 -10.62
N PRO A 218 29.45 -6.85 -11.81
CA PRO A 218 30.57 -7.33 -12.61
C PRO A 218 31.51 -6.18 -12.98
#